data_AF-A0A5N7SLH7-F1
#
_entry.id   AF-A0A5N7SLH7-F1
#
_cell.length_a   1.000
_cell.length_b   1.000
_cell.length_c   1.000
_cell.angle_alpha   90.00
_cell.angle_beta   90.00
_cell.angle_gamma   90.00
#
_symmetry.space_group_name_H-M   'P 1'
#
loop_
_entity.id
_entity.type
_entity.pdbx_description
1 polymer ?
#
loop_
_entity_poly.entity_id
_entity_poly.type
_entity_poly.pdbx_seq_one_letter_code
_entity_poly.pdbx_strand_id
1 'polypeptide(L)' 'MTSATARYADSLRLSVAPMMDWTDRHCRVFHRVLAPGARLYTEMVHANAVIHGDRERL' A
#
# COMPACT_ATOMS: atom_id res chain seq x y z
N MET A 1 -17.52 19.23 -3.71
CA MET A 1 -16.35 18.48 -4.23
C MET A 1 -15.31 18.34 -3.14
N THR A 2 -14.90 17.18 -2.62
CA THR A 2 -15.47 15.82 -2.56
C THR A 2 -14.56 15.11 -1.55
N SER A 3 -15.05 14.58 -0.42
CA SER A 3 -14.22 14.07 0.70
C SER A 3 -13.05 13.15 0.28
N ALA A 4 -13.19 12.42 -0.82
CA ALA A 4 -12.15 11.58 -1.42
C ALA A 4 -10.88 12.36 -1.85
N THR A 5 -11.03 13.54 -2.45
CA THR A 5 -9.90 14.37 -2.88
C THR A 5 -9.10 14.87 -1.68
N ALA A 6 -9.79 15.27 -0.61
CA ALA A 6 -9.15 15.68 0.65
C ALA A 6 -8.39 14.51 1.29
N ARG A 7 -9.00 13.31 1.39
CA ARG A 7 -8.33 12.10 1.90
C ARG A 7 -7.12 11.70 1.05
N TYR A 8 -7.21 11.81 -0.27
CA TYR A 8 -6.08 11.55 -1.15
C TYR A 8 -4.93 12.54 -0.90
N ALA A 9 -5.24 13.84 -0.82
CA ALA A 9 -4.25 14.87 -0.52
C ALA A 9 -3.57 14.65 0.85
N ASP A 10 -4.33 14.26 1.88
CA ASP A 10 -3.77 13.95 3.20
C ASP A 10 -2.80 12.75 3.15
N SER A 11 -3.09 11.75 2.31
CA SER A 11 -2.22 10.58 2.15
C SER A 11 -0.86 10.87 1.52
N LEU A 12 -0.69 12.02 0.88
CA LEU A 12 0.58 12.41 0.27
C LEU A 12 1.61 12.91 1.31
N ARG A 13 1.18 13.21 2.53
CA ARG A 13 2.06 13.74 3.59
C ARG A 13 2.96 12.68 4.21
N LEU A 14 2.51 11.43 4.21
CA LEU A 14 3.23 10.31 4.80
C LEU A 14 2.97 9.03 4.01
N SER A 15 4.04 8.33 3.67
CA SER A 15 3.97 7.01 3.03
C SER A 15 4.91 6.01 3.68
N VAL A 16 4.49 4.74 3.70
CA VAL A 16 5.33 3.60 4.10
C VAL A 16 5.96 2.99 2.86
N ALA A 17 7.29 2.90 2.82
CA ALA A 17 8.03 2.35 1.68
C ALA A 17 7.66 0.88 1.41
N PRO A 18 7.65 0.43 0.14
CA PRO A 18 7.51 -0.99 -0.19
C PRO A 18 8.76 -1.75 0.26
N MET A 19 8.58 -2.79 1.06
CA MET A 19 9.66 -3.61 1.62
C MET A 19 9.26 -5.09 1.55
N MET A 20 10.08 -5.89 0.87
CA MET A 20 9.90 -7.34 0.72
C MET A 20 9.96 -8.02 2.10
N ASP A 21 9.12 -9.02 2.34
CA ASP A 21 8.94 -9.74 3.62
C ASP A 21 8.42 -8.90 4.80
N TRP A 22 8.26 -7.59 4.62
CA TRP A 22 7.83 -6.68 5.68
C TRP A 22 6.45 -6.11 5.41
N THR A 23 6.26 -5.47 4.25
CA THR A 23 5.00 -4.77 3.93
C THR A 23 3.90 -5.72 3.46
N ASP A 24 3.73 -6.84 4.16
CA ASP A 24 2.69 -7.82 3.94
C ASP A 24 1.30 -7.31 4.38
N ARG A 25 0.28 -8.16 4.31
CA ARG A 25 -1.08 -7.83 4.73
C ARG A 25 -1.17 -7.46 6.22
N HIS A 26 -0.49 -8.17 7.10
CA HIS A 26 -0.56 -7.98 8.55
C HIS A 26 0.14 -6.70 8.99
N CYS A 27 1.34 -6.45 8.46
CA CYS A 27 2.10 -5.23 8.70
C CYS A 27 1.30 -3.99 8.25
N ARG A 28 0.66 -4.04 7.07
CA ARG A 28 -0.18 -2.92 6.59
C ARG A 28 -1.40 -2.69 7.47
N VAL A 29 -2.01 -3.74 8.05
CA VAL A 29 -3.10 -3.60 9.02
C VAL A 29 -2.59 -2.90 10.28
N PHE A 30 -1.44 -3.31 10.80
CA PHE A 30 -0.82 -2.66 11.96
C PHE A 30 -0.52 -1.17 11.68
N HIS A 31 0.12 -0.86 10.55
CA HIS A 31 0.37 0.52 10.14
C HIS A 31 -0.90 1.34 9.97
N ARG A 32 -2.01 0.73 9.53
CA ARG A 32 -3.30 1.41 9.41
C ARG A 32 -3.87 1.83 10.77
N VAL A 33 -3.65 1.03 11.82
CA VAL A 33 -4.04 1.39 13.19
C VAL A 33 -3.19 2.53 13.72
N LEU A 34 -1.87 2.51 13.47
CA LEU A 34 -0.95 3.56 13.93
C LEU A 34 -1.10 4.88 13.18
N ALA A 35 -1.27 4.83 11.85
CA ALA A 35 -1.32 6.00 10.98
C ALA A 35 -2.46 5.84 9.95
N PRO A 36 -3.72 6.14 10.33
CA PRO A 36 -4.90 5.91 9.50
C PRO A 36 -4.89 6.62 8.14
N GLY A 37 -4.21 7.78 8.07
CA GLY A 37 -4.08 8.59 6.86
C GLY A 37 -2.85 8.30 6.01
N ALA A 38 -1.93 7.44 6.46
CA ALA A 38 -0.71 7.16 5.70
C ALA A 38 -1.00 6.37 4.42
N ARG A 39 -0.25 6.68 3.35
CA ARG A 39 -0.24 5.88 2.13
C ARG A 39 0.60 4.63 2.32
N LEU A 40 -0.01 3.47 2.12
CA LEU A 40 0.65 2.17 2.29
C LEU A 40 0.89 1.54 0.92
N TYR A 41 2.11 1.14 0.66
CA TYR A 41 2.46 0.32 -0.51
C TYR A 41 2.50 -1.16 -0.10
N THR A 42 2.21 -2.03 -1.06
CA THR A 42 2.44 -3.47 -0.94
C THR A 42 3.92 -3.78 -1.09
N GLU A 43 4.27 -5.05 -0.91
CA GLU A 43 5.58 -5.56 -1.30
C GLU A 43 5.85 -5.28 -2.79
N MET A 44 7.13 -5.21 -3.13
CA MET A 44 7.55 -5.07 -4.52
C MET A 44 7.14 -6.31 -5.30
N VAL A 45 6.36 -6.14 -6.38
CA VAL A 45 6.00 -7.22 -7.29
C VAL A 45 6.77 -7.05 -8.60
N HIS A 46 7.46 -8.10 -9.03
CA HIS A 46 8.18 -8.09 -10.29
C HIS A 46 7.23 -7.92 -11.48
N ALA A 47 7.56 -7.03 -12.42
CA ALA A 47 6.71 -6.73 -13.58
C ALA A 47 6.33 -7.99 -14.40
N ASN A 48 7.28 -8.91 -14.62
CA ASN A 48 7.00 -10.16 -15.33
C ASN A 48 6.02 -11.06 -14.59
N ALA A 49 6.03 -11.07 -13.26
CA ALA A 49 5.07 -11.80 -12.45
C ALA A 49 3.67 -11.18 -12.57
N VAL A 50 3.56 -9.85 -12.64
CA VAL A 50 2.27 -9.17 -12.86
C VAL A 50 1.67 -9.48 -14.24
N ILE A 51 2.51 -9.59 -15.27
CA ILE A 51 2.07 -9.83 -16.66
C ILE A 51 1.71 -11.30 -16.89
N HIS A 52 2.55 -12.23 -16.42
CA HIS A 52 2.46 -13.65 -16.78
C HIS A 52 2.07 -14.57 -15.62
N GLY A 53 2.11 -14.08 -14.39
CA GLY A 53 1.77 -14.85 -13.18
C GLY A 53 0.28 -14.82 -12.85
N ASP A 54 -0.09 -15.64 -11.86
CA ASP A 54 -1.44 -15.69 -11.32
C ASP A 54 -1.69 -14.48 -10.40
N ARG A 55 -2.52 -13.54 -10.85
CA ARG A 55 -2.78 -12.26 -10.16
C ARG A 55 -3.46 -12.43 -8.81
N GLU A 56 -4.20 -13.51 -8.59
CA GLU A 56 -4.85 -13.79 -7.30
C GLU A 56 -3.85 -14.27 -6.25
N ARG A 57 -2.63 -14.61 -6.67
CA ARG A 57 -1.54 -15.11 -5.81
C ARG A 57 -0.39 -14.11 -5.64
N LEU A 58 -0.54 -12.89 -6.17
CA LEU A 58 0.40 -11.76 -6.01
C LEU A 58 -0.13 -10.75 -4.98
#